data_AF-A0A7X8K0B8-F1
#
_entry.id   AF-A0A7X8K0B8-F1
#
_cell.length_a   1.000
_cell.length_b   1.000
_cell.length_c   1.000
_cell.angle_alpha   90.00
_cell.angle_beta   90.00
_cell.angle_gamma   90.00
#
_symmetry.space_group_name_H-M   'P 1'
#
loop_
_entity.id
_entity.type
_entity.pdbx_description
1 polymer ?
#
loop_
_entity_poly.entity_id
_entity_poly.type
_entity_poly.pdbx_seq_one_letter_code
_entity_poly.pdbx_strand_id
1 'polypeptide(L)'
;MMRSMFSGVSGLRVHQSKMDVIGNNISNVNTVAFKSGRVTFEQVFSQTLQGASAPDPISGRGGTNPMQIGLGVGIASVDTIMTNGSVQRTDNPTDLAIEGDGFFIVKGGSTDTFRFTRAGNFGIDKVGNLVTAGGLNVYGWQAYTREADGTYVFDTEAELEPINLYMDDTNNNKKIISAKATTNAVISG
;
A
#
# COMPACT_ATOMS: atom_id res chain seq x y z
N MET A 1 -36.46 22.60 -12.86
CA MET A 1 -35.94 21.58 -13.80
C MET A 1 -34.42 21.59 -13.93
N MET A 2 -33.75 22.74 -14.10
CA MET A 2 -32.27 22.75 -14.23
C MET A 2 -31.54 22.18 -12.99
N ARG A 3 -31.98 22.52 -11.78
CA ARG A 3 -31.34 22.06 -10.52
C ARG A 3 -31.41 20.54 -10.32
N SER A 4 -32.55 19.92 -10.64
CA SER A 4 -32.71 18.45 -10.56
C SER A 4 -31.84 17.73 -11.59
N MET A 5 -31.66 18.33 -12.77
CA MET A 5 -30.77 17.78 -13.80
C MET A 5 -29.30 17.83 -13.35
N PHE A 6 -28.84 18.92 -12.73
CA PHE A 6 -27.48 18.99 -12.16
C PHE A 6 -27.26 17.99 -11.01
N SER A 7 -28.26 17.79 -10.15
CA SER A 7 -28.20 16.76 -9.11
C SER A 7 -28.17 15.34 -9.70
N GLY A 8 -28.90 15.08 -10.79
CA GLY A 8 -28.85 13.79 -11.48
C GLY A 8 -27.50 13.53 -12.16
N VAL A 9 -26.95 14.53 -12.86
CA VAL A 9 -25.66 14.43 -13.55
C VAL A 9 -24.50 14.25 -12.55
N SER A 10 -24.53 14.96 -11.41
CA SER A 10 -23.54 14.78 -10.35
C SER A 10 -23.59 13.35 -9.77
N GLY A 11 -24.78 12.81 -9.52
CA GLY A 11 -24.95 11.42 -9.10
C GLY A 11 -24.35 10.42 -10.09
N LEU A 12 -24.63 10.57 -11.39
CA LEU A 12 -24.08 9.70 -12.43
C LEU A 12 -22.55 9.76 -12.49
N ARG A 13 -21.95 10.95 -12.40
CA ARG A 13 -20.49 11.12 -12.42
C ARG A 13 -19.81 10.46 -11.22
N VAL A 14 -20.35 10.68 -10.02
CA VAL A 14 -19.81 10.09 -8.79
C VAL A 14 -19.94 8.57 -8.81
N HIS A 15 -21.05 8.05 -9.34
CA HIS A 15 -21.21 6.60 -9.54
C HIS A 15 -20.25 6.04 -10.60
N GLN A 16 -19.95 6.78 -11.67
CA GLN A 16 -18.94 6.37 -12.65
C GLN A 16 -17.57 6.21 -11.98
N SER A 17 -17.12 7.20 -11.21
CA SER A 17 -15.84 7.09 -10.51
C SER A 17 -15.82 5.95 -9.49
N LYS A 18 -16.94 5.67 -8.82
CA LYS A 18 -17.06 4.47 -7.97
C LYS A 18 -16.93 3.18 -8.77
N MET A 19 -17.52 3.10 -9.96
CA MET A 19 -17.34 1.95 -10.85
C MET A 19 -15.89 1.81 -11.31
N ASP A 20 -15.20 2.91 -11.58
CA ASP A 20 -13.78 2.87 -11.98
C ASP A 20 -12.90 2.31 -10.84
N VAL A 21 -13.16 2.71 -9.59
CA VAL A 21 -12.45 2.17 -8.41
C VAL A 21 -12.78 0.70 -8.17
N ILE A 22 -14.05 0.29 -8.33
CA ILE A 22 -14.43 -1.13 -8.24
C ILE A 22 -13.75 -1.94 -9.35
N GLY A 23 -13.73 -1.42 -10.59
CA GLY A 23 -13.07 -2.05 -11.72
C GLY A 23 -11.56 -2.21 -11.50
N ASN A 24 -10.91 -1.20 -10.89
CA ASN A 24 -9.51 -1.28 -10.51
C ASN A 24 -9.26 -2.35 -9.44
N ASN A 25 -10.12 -2.44 -8.42
CA ASN A 25 -10.02 -3.46 -7.37
C ASN A 25 -10.16 -4.88 -7.93
N ILE A 26 -11.12 -5.10 -8.84
CA ILE A 26 -11.35 -6.42 -9.46
C ILE A 26 -10.18 -6.79 -10.37
N SER A 27 -9.69 -5.83 -11.18
CA SER A 27 -8.57 -6.07 -12.09
C SER A 27 -7.29 -6.47 -11.35
N ASN A 28 -7.10 -5.99 -10.13
CA ASN A 28 -5.91 -6.24 -9.32
C ASN A 28 -6.12 -7.29 -8.22
N VAL A 29 -7.17 -8.12 -8.31
CA VAL A 29 -7.48 -9.13 -7.28
C VAL A 29 -6.34 -10.14 -7.06
N ASN A 30 -5.58 -10.45 -8.11
CA ASN A 30 -4.45 -11.39 -8.06
C ASN A 30 -3.09 -10.68 -7.96
N THR A 31 -3.07 -9.35 -7.89
CA THR A 31 -1.83 -8.59 -7.75
C THR A 31 -1.32 -8.74 -6.32
N VAL A 32 -0.08 -9.22 -6.15
CA VAL A 32 0.53 -9.44 -4.84
C VAL A 32 0.52 -8.14 -4.03
N ALA A 33 0.03 -8.24 -2.80
CA ALA A 33 -0.02 -7.14 -1.84
C ALA A 33 -0.83 -5.89 -2.27
N PHE A 34 -1.75 -6.02 -3.23
CA PHE A 34 -2.66 -4.94 -3.59
C PHE A 34 -3.58 -4.56 -2.43
N LYS A 35 -3.89 -3.26 -2.30
CA LYS A 35 -4.77 -2.70 -1.27
C LYS A 35 -5.97 -2.04 -1.94
N SER A 36 -7.17 -2.51 -1.60
CA SER A 36 -8.40 -2.07 -2.25
C SER A 36 -8.72 -0.61 -1.94
N GLY A 37 -9.16 0.13 -2.94
CA GLY A 37 -9.71 1.48 -2.78
C GLY A 37 -11.20 1.47 -2.47
N ARG A 38 -11.67 2.38 -1.60
CA ARG A 38 -13.09 2.60 -1.32
C ARG A 38 -13.45 4.07 -1.51
N VAL A 39 -14.50 4.33 -2.27
CA VAL A 39 -15.01 5.69 -2.50
C VAL A 39 -16.03 6.06 -1.43
N THR A 40 -15.83 7.23 -0.81
CA THR A 40 -16.77 7.83 0.14
C THR A 40 -17.45 9.02 -0.54
N PHE A 41 -18.79 9.08 -0.44
CA PHE A 41 -19.59 10.15 -1.03
C PHE A 41 -19.92 11.21 0.00
N GLU A 42 -20.02 12.46 -0.44
CA GLU A 42 -20.49 13.58 0.38
C GLU A 42 -21.51 14.43 -0.36
N GLN A 43 -22.36 15.12 0.39
CA GLN A 43 -23.25 16.12 -0.18
C GLN A 43 -22.47 17.43 -0.38
N VAL A 44 -22.58 18.04 -1.56
CA VAL A 44 -21.81 19.26 -1.89
C VAL A 44 -22.25 20.45 -1.05
N PHE A 45 -23.50 20.89 -1.19
CA PHE A 45 -24.10 21.96 -0.38
C PHE A 45 -25.63 21.83 -0.35
N SER A 46 -26.28 22.40 0.66
CA SER A 46 -27.73 22.63 0.68
C SER A 46 -28.03 24.11 0.51
N GLN A 47 -29.02 24.44 -0.31
CA GLN A 47 -29.57 25.80 -0.39
C GLN A 47 -30.75 25.94 0.56
N THR A 48 -30.67 26.87 1.51
CA THR A 48 -31.78 27.22 2.41
C THR A 48 -32.72 28.22 1.74
N LEU A 49 -33.98 27.85 1.56
CA LEU A 49 -35.04 28.74 1.05
C LEU A 49 -35.74 29.49 2.18
N GLN A 50 -35.88 28.85 3.34
CA GLN A 50 -36.48 29.44 4.52
C GLN A 50 -35.68 29.00 5.75
N GLY A 51 -35.27 29.98 6.57
CA GLY A 51 -34.63 29.72 7.85
C GLY A 51 -35.62 29.15 8.87
N ALA A 52 -35.11 28.42 9.87
CA ALA A 52 -35.94 27.97 10.96
C ALA A 52 -36.45 29.17 11.78
N SER A 53 -37.68 29.10 12.29
CA SER A 53 -38.23 30.11 13.20
C SER A 53 -38.60 29.47 14.53
N ALA A 54 -38.35 30.21 15.62
CA ALA A 54 -38.82 29.83 16.95
C ALA A 54 -40.32 30.11 17.09
N PRO A 55 -41.03 29.40 18.00
CA PRO A 55 -42.42 29.70 18.31
C PRO A 55 -42.55 31.15 18.82
N ASP A 56 -43.56 31.87 18.33
CA ASP A 56 -43.83 33.25 18.73
C ASP A 56 -44.89 33.29 19.85
N PRO A 57 -44.55 33.71 21.08
CA PRO A 57 -45.47 33.75 22.22
C PRO A 57 -46.58 34.78 22.07
N ILE A 58 -46.41 35.81 21.23
CA ILE A 58 -47.34 36.95 21.11
C ILE A 58 -48.41 36.68 20.05
N SER A 59 -48.03 36.05 18.93
CA SER A 59 -48.98 35.69 17.86
C SER A 59 -49.55 34.27 17.97
N GLY A 60 -49.04 33.45 18.90
CA GLY A 60 -49.46 32.06 19.10
C GLY A 60 -49.04 31.11 17.97
N ARG A 61 -48.13 31.54 17.08
CA ARG A 61 -47.61 30.71 15.97
C ARG A 61 -46.53 29.75 16.45
N GLY A 62 -46.65 28.49 16.04
CA GLY A 62 -45.62 27.47 16.24
C GLY A 62 -44.35 27.74 15.41
N GLY A 63 -43.22 27.21 15.87
CA GLY A 63 -41.96 27.29 15.12
C GLY A 63 -42.04 26.56 13.78
N THR A 64 -41.28 27.01 12.78
CA THR A 64 -41.23 26.38 11.46
C THR A 64 -39.87 25.76 11.19
N ASN A 65 -39.85 24.58 10.58
CA ASN A 65 -38.63 23.90 10.15
C ASN A 65 -37.96 24.65 8.98
N PRO A 66 -36.62 24.58 8.86
CA PRO A 66 -35.92 25.17 7.73
C PRO A 66 -36.22 24.37 6.45
N MET A 67 -36.46 25.07 5.35
CA MET A 67 -36.66 24.46 4.04
C MET A 67 -35.33 24.48 3.28
N GLN A 68 -34.73 23.31 3.07
CA GLN A 68 -33.46 23.17 2.38
C GLN A 68 -33.56 22.22 1.18
N ILE A 69 -32.83 22.53 0.12
CA ILE A 69 -32.73 21.70 -1.08
C ILE A 69 -31.25 21.36 -1.31
N GLY A 70 -30.93 20.07 -1.36
CA GLY A 70 -29.59 19.58 -1.70
C GLY A 70 -29.20 19.90 -3.14
N LEU A 71 -27.93 20.26 -3.35
CA LEU A 71 -27.38 20.65 -4.65
C LEU A 71 -26.64 19.51 -5.36
N GLY A 72 -26.74 18.28 -4.85
CA GLY A 72 -26.14 17.07 -5.43
C GLY A 72 -25.10 16.41 -4.53
N VAL A 73 -24.33 15.49 -5.12
CA VAL A 73 -23.35 14.63 -4.44
C VAL A 73 -21.97 14.78 -5.11
N GLY A 74 -20.92 14.69 -4.29
CA GLY A 74 -19.51 14.67 -4.70
C GLY A 74 -18.77 13.47 -4.10
N ILE A 75 -17.50 13.34 -4.44
CA ILE A 75 -16.58 12.36 -3.83
C ILE A 75 -15.82 13.08 -2.74
N ALA A 76 -15.92 12.57 -1.50
CA ALA A 76 -15.17 13.10 -0.36
C ALA A 76 -13.73 12.60 -0.38
N SER A 77 -13.57 11.29 -0.54
CA SER A 77 -12.27 10.62 -0.53
C SER A 77 -12.31 9.29 -1.29
N VAL A 78 -11.13 8.84 -1.68
CA VAL A 78 -10.87 7.46 -2.08
C VAL A 78 -9.86 6.89 -1.09
N ASP A 79 -10.34 6.09 -0.15
CA ASP A 79 -9.54 5.55 0.94
C ASP A 79 -8.90 4.22 0.52
N THR A 80 -7.61 4.03 0.83
CA THR A 80 -6.95 2.73 0.69
C THR A 80 -7.17 1.90 1.95
N ILE A 81 -7.73 0.71 1.80
CA ILE A 81 -7.98 -0.21 2.91
C ILE A 81 -6.74 -1.06 3.16
N MET A 82 -6.06 -0.83 4.29
CA MET A 82 -4.77 -1.44 4.62
C MET A 82 -4.87 -2.82 5.31
N THR A 83 -6.05 -3.43 5.37
CA THR A 83 -6.28 -4.73 6.03
C THR A 83 -5.38 -5.85 5.50
N ASN A 84 -5.02 -6.79 6.37
CA ASN A 84 -4.23 -7.96 5.99
C ASN A 84 -5.08 -8.94 5.18
N GLY A 85 -4.48 -9.46 4.10
CA GLY A 85 -5.10 -10.47 3.25
C GLY A 85 -4.67 -11.88 3.66
N SER A 86 -5.21 -12.89 2.98
CA SER A 86 -4.78 -14.28 3.16
C SER A 86 -3.37 -14.48 2.60
N VAL A 87 -2.50 -15.12 3.38
CA VAL A 87 -1.17 -15.54 2.92
C VAL A 87 -1.28 -16.88 2.21
N GLN A 88 -0.58 -17.04 1.09
CA GLN A 88 -0.41 -18.32 0.41
C GLN A 88 1.06 -18.72 0.46
N ARG A 89 1.33 -20.00 0.73
CA ARG A 89 2.68 -20.55 0.75
C ARG A 89 3.15 -20.77 -0.69
N THR A 90 4.33 -20.27 -1.04
CA THR A 90 4.86 -20.33 -2.41
C THR A 90 6.06 -21.27 -2.59
N ASP A 91 6.46 -22.03 -1.57
CA ASP A 91 7.63 -22.96 -1.55
C ASP A 91 8.97 -22.35 -2.02
N ASN A 92 9.00 -21.05 -2.31
CA ASN A 92 10.19 -20.29 -2.63
C ASN A 92 10.73 -19.61 -1.37
N PRO A 93 11.99 -19.86 -0.97
CA PRO A 93 12.57 -19.26 0.24
C PRO A 93 12.77 -17.75 0.15
N THR A 94 12.71 -17.14 -1.03
CA THR A 94 12.88 -15.69 -1.21
C THR A 94 11.57 -14.92 -1.19
N ASP A 95 10.44 -15.64 -1.14
CA ASP A 95 9.13 -15.01 -1.03
C ASP A 95 8.78 -14.78 0.43
N LEU A 96 8.59 -13.51 0.80
CA LEU A 96 8.29 -13.10 2.17
C LEU A 96 6.93 -12.41 2.25
N ALA A 97 6.26 -12.57 3.38
CA ALA A 97 5.05 -11.84 3.72
C ALA A 97 5.21 -11.22 5.11
N ILE A 98 4.76 -9.98 5.27
CA ILE A 98 4.71 -9.31 6.57
C ILE A 98 3.34 -9.62 7.19
N GLU A 99 3.35 -10.25 8.35
CA GLU A 99 2.17 -10.42 9.19
C GLU A 99 2.10 -9.24 10.18
N GLY A 100 1.04 -8.43 10.08
CA GLY A 100 0.87 -7.23 10.92
C GLY A 100 1.13 -5.93 10.16
N ASP A 101 1.59 -4.91 10.88
CA ASP A 101 1.87 -3.56 10.36
C ASP A 101 3.36 -3.42 9.99
N GLY A 102 3.67 -2.70 8.91
CA GLY A 102 5.03 -2.52 8.40
C GLY A 102 5.20 -2.76 6.91
N PHE A 103 6.23 -2.18 6.29
CA PHE A 103 6.51 -2.29 4.85
C PHE A 103 7.96 -2.68 4.61
N PHE A 104 8.23 -3.33 3.49
CA PHE A 104 9.58 -3.50 2.99
C PHE A 104 10.09 -2.19 2.40
N ILE A 105 11.34 -1.86 2.70
CA ILE A 105 12.02 -0.68 2.16
C ILE A 105 12.75 -1.12 0.90
N VAL A 106 12.53 -0.41 -0.21
CA VAL A 106 13.17 -0.70 -1.48
C VAL A 106 13.73 0.58 -2.12
N LYS A 107 14.84 0.48 -2.84
CA LYS A 107 15.46 1.64 -3.51
C LYS A 107 16.21 1.22 -4.77
N GLY A 108 16.08 2.02 -5.83
CA GLY A 108 16.68 1.79 -7.15
C GLY A 108 18.03 2.46 -7.32
N GLY A 109 19.09 1.89 -6.75
CA GLY A 109 20.44 2.46 -6.83
C GLY A 109 20.64 3.66 -5.90
N SER A 110 21.83 4.26 -5.91
CA SER A 110 22.26 5.22 -4.89
C SER A 110 21.52 6.57 -4.93
N THR A 111 21.10 7.03 -6.11
CA THR A 111 20.45 8.33 -6.33
C THR A 111 18.93 8.32 -6.17
N ASP A 112 18.30 7.14 -6.09
CA ASP A 112 16.86 7.01 -5.92
C ASP A 112 16.44 7.18 -4.46
N THR A 113 15.16 7.51 -4.25
CA THR A 113 14.59 7.64 -2.91
C THR A 113 14.13 6.30 -2.38
N PHE A 114 14.06 6.18 -1.04
CA PHE A 114 13.45 5.01 -0.41
C PHE A 114 11.96 4.97 -0.75
N ARG A 115 11.50 3.78 -1.16
CA ARG A 115 10.09 3.47 -1.44
C ARG A 115 9.66 2.31 -0.55
N PHE A 116 8.35 2.18 -0.38
CA PHE A 116 7.76 1.17 0.49
C PHE A 116 6.88 0.22 -0.31
N THR A 117 7.03 -1.08 -0.07
CA THR A 117 6.20 -2.11 -0.69
C THR A 117 5.77 -3.16 0.33
N ARG A 118 4.60 -3.74 0.11
CA ARG A 118 4.14 -4.93 0.83
C ARG A 118 4.33 -6.20 0.00
N ALA A 119 4.68 -6.06 -1.28
CA ALA A 119 4.94 -7.20 -2.15
C ALA A 119 6.32 -7.77 -1.79
N GLY A 120 6.34 -9.04 -1.37
CA GLY A 120 7.57 -9.74 -1.02
C GLY A 120 7.96 -10.83 -2.00
N ASN A 121 7.59 -10.69 -3.27
CA ASN A 121 8.09 -11.53 -4.36
C ASN A 121 9.50 -11.07 -4.76
N PHE A 122 10.50 -11.46 -3.98
CA PHE A 122 11.89 -11.08 -4.20
C PHE A 122 12.66 -12.16 -4.95
N GLY A 123 13.58 -11.73 -5.81
CA GLY A 123 14.60 -12.56 -6.44
C GLY A 123 15.99 -12.27 -5.87
N ILE A 124 16.97 -13.06 -6.28
CA ILE A 124 18.38 -12.86 -5.92
C ILE A 124 19.14 -12.45 -7.18
N ASP A 125 19.87 -11.34 -7.12
CA ASP A 125 20.78 -10.93 -8.18
C ASP A 125 22.12 -11.70 -8.13
N LYS A 126 22.94 -11.63 -9.17
CA LYS A 126 24.28 -12.26 -9.27
C LYS A 126 25.18 -11.93 -8.08
N VAL A 127 25.02 -10.75 -7.48
CA VAL A 127 25.80 -10.28 -6.31
C VAL A 127 25.23 -10.82 -4.98
N GLY A 128 24.05 -11.43 -4.98
CA GLY A 128 23.39 -11.96 -3.78
C GLY A 128 22.39 -11.02 -3.12
N ASN A 129 22.14 -9.85 -3.71
CA ASN A 129 21.18 -8.88 -3.18
C ASN A 129 19.74 -9.36 -3.42
N LEU A 130 18.87 -9.14 -2.44
CA LEU A 130 17.43 -9.28 -2.63
C LEU A 130 16.90 -8.14 -3.50
N VAL A 131 16.25 -8.51 -4.61
CA VAL A 131 15.73 -7.56 -5.60
C VAL A 131 14.25 -7.82 -5.85
N THR A 132 13.48 -6.75 -6.01
CA THR A 132 12.11 -6.84 -6.52
C THR A 132 12.10 -7.20 -8.00
N ALA A 133 10.94 -7.63 -8.52
CA ALA A 133 10.76 -7.87 -9.96
C ALA A 133 11.07 -6.64 -10.85
N GLY A 134 11.02 -5.42 -10.28
CA GLY A 134 11.37 -4.17 -10.96
C GLY A 134 12.86 -3.79 -10.85
N GLY A 135 13.70 -4.63 -10.25
CA GLY A 135 15.14 -4.37 -10.08
C GLY A 135 15.49 -3.40 -8.95
N LEU A 136 14.54 -3.10 -8.04
CA LEU A 136 14.84 -2.32 -6.83
C LEU A 136 15.41 -3.26 -5.77
N ASN A 137 16.50 -2.85 -5.12
CA ASN A 137 17.09 -3.60 -4.02
C ASN A 137 16.24 -3.43 -2.76
N VAL A 138 16.11 -4.50 -1.98
CA VAL A 138 15.48 -4.47 -0.65
C VAL A 138 16.51 -4.01 0.36
N TYR A 139 16.14 -3.04 1.19
CA TYR A 139 16.99 -2.47 2.23
C TYR A 139 16.55 -2.93 3.62
N GLY A 140 17.51 -3.03 4.53
CA GLY A 140 17.28 -3.34 5.93
C GLY A 140 18.53 -3.10 6.76
N TRP A 141 18.40 -3.32 8.06
CA TRP A 141 19.53 -3.27 8.98
C TRP A 141 20.23 -4.63 8.96
N GLN A 142 21.51 -4.65 8.59
CA GLN A 142 22.34 -5.87 8.62
C GLN A 142 23.12 -6.01 9.92
N ALA A 143 23.38 -4.90 10.61
CA ALA A 143 24.02 -4.93 11.92
C ALA A 143 23.09 -5.56 12.96
N TYR A 144 23.47 -6.74 13.46
CA TYR A 144 22.79 -7.41 14.56
C TYR A 144 23.78 -7.90 15.60
N THR A 145 23.37 -7.85 16.87
CA THR A 145 24.00 -8.60 17.95
C THR A 145 23.21 -9.87 18.23
N ARG A 146 23.93 -10.97 18.47
CA ARG A 146 23.32 -12.24 18.86
C ARG A 146 23.42 -12.38 20.37
N GLU A 147 22.27 -12.38 21.03
CA GLU A 147 22.17 -12.59 22.47
C GLU A 147 22.38 -14.07 22.83
N ALA A 148 22.68 -14.35 24.11
CA ALA A 148 23.00 -15.70 24.58
C ALA A 148 21.82 -16.70 24.46
N ASP A 149 20.59 -16.20 24.31
CA ASP A 149 19.36 -16.95 24.09
C ASP A 149 19.13 -17.34 22.61
N GLY A 150 19.98 -16.86 21.69
CA GLY A 150 19.85 -17.10 20.26
C GLY A 150 18.94 -16.12 19.52
N THR A 151 18.46 -15.06 20.20
CA THR A 151 17.69 -13.97 19.58
C THR A 151 18.64 -13.03 18.83
N TYR A 152 18.22 -12.57 17.65
CA TYR A 152 18.92 -11.54 16.89
C TYR A 152 18.32 -10.17 17.20
N VAL A 153 19.12 -9.25 17.71
CA VAL A 153 18.74 -7.85 17.95
C VAL A 153 19.39 -7.00 16.87
N PHE A 154 18.58 -6.37 16.02
CA PHE A 154 19.06 -5.50 14.95
C PHE A 154 19.26 -4.07 15.47
N ASP A 155 20.37 -3.46 15.09
CA ASP A 155 20.64 -2.05 15.39
C ASP A 155 19.87 -1.15 14.41
N THR A 156 18.83 -0.49 14.90
CA THR A 156 17.98 0.41 14.10
C THR A 156 18.59 1.81 13.90
N GLU A 157 19.69 2.14 14.57
CA GLU A 157 20.39 3.43 14.43
C GLU A 157 21.42 3.41 13.28
N ALA A 158 21.78 2.22 12.81
CA ALA A 158 22.68 2.04 11.67
C ALA A 158 22.05 2.47 10.33
N GLU A 159 22.90 2.79 9.34
CA GLU A 159 22.45 3.15 8.00
C GLU A 159 21.78 1.95 7.31
N LEU A 160 20.76 2.24 6.49
CA LEU A 160 20.06 1.22 5.72
C LEU A 160 20.93 0.74 4.56
N GLU A 161 21.15 -0.57 4.49
CA GLU A 161 21.94 -1.21 3.46
C GLU A 161 21.13 -2.23 2.66
N PRO A 162 21.49 -2.49 1.39
CA PRO A 162 20.79 -3.50 0.60
C PRO A 162 21.02 -4.88 1.21
N ILE A 163 19.94 -5.63 1.46
CA ILE A 163 20.01 -6.97 2.06
C ILE A 163 20.69 -7.93 1.08
N ASN A 164 21.86 -8.44 1.46
CA ASN A 164 22.63 -9.43 0.69
C ASN A 164 22.64 -10.77 1.42
N LEU A 165 22.31 -11.85 0.70
CA LEU A 165 22.24 -13.21 1.27
C LEU A 165 23.55 -14.01 1.11
N TYR A 166 24.50 -13.51 0.32
CA TYR A 166 25.79 -14.15 0.06
C TYR A 166 26.94 -13.52 0.85
N MET A 167 26.81 -12.25 1.22
CA MET A 167 27.82 -11.51 1.96
C MET A 167 27.16 -10.75 3.10
N ASP A 168 27.73 -10.89 4.29
CA ASP A 168 27.42 -10.11 5.49
C ASP A 168 28.76 -9.49 5.90
N ASP A 169 28.92 -8.19 5.64
CA ASP A 169 30.17 -7.47 5.93
C ASP A 169 30.37 -7.22 7.44
N THR A 170 29.27 -7.21 8.18
CA THR A 170 29.19 -6.83 9.57
C THR A 170 29.47 -8.03 10.47
N ASN A 171 28.90 -9.20 10.15
CA ASN A 171 29.04 -10.41 10.97
C ASN A 171 29.80 -11.55 10.29
N ASN A 172 30.30 -11.37 9.05
CA ASN A 172 31.09 -12.36 8.31
C ASN A 172 30.43 -13.76 8.20
N ASN A 173 29.10 -13.84 8.33
CA ASN A 173 28.36 -15.10 8.30
C ASN A 173 28.16 -15.55 6.84
N LYS A 174 29.16 -16.24 6.28
CA LYS A 174 29.16 -16.66 4.88
C LYS A 174 28.32 -17.91 4.66
N LYS A 175 27.28 -17.84 3.84
CA LYS A 175 26.85 -19.02 3.07
C LYS A 175 27.79 -19.18 1.88
N ILE A 176 28.96 -19.78 2.12
CA ILE A 176 29.88 -20.19 1.05
C ILE A 176 29.17 -21.29 0.26
N ILE A 177 28.49 -20.94 -0.83
CA ILE A 177 28.23 -21.90 -1.90
C ILE A 177 29.61 -22.26 -2.44
N SER A 178 30.15 -23.40 -1.99
CA SER A 178 31.44 -23.89 -2.47
C SER A 178 31.39 -23.96 -3.99
N ALA A 179 32.29 -23.23 -4.67
CA ALA A 179 32.52 -23.44 -6.08
C ALA A 179 32.91 -24.91 -6.27
N LYS A 180 32.03 -25.70 -6.90
CA LYS A 180 32.36 -27.06 -7.29
C LYS A 180 33.27 -26.93 -8.51
N ALA A 181 34.58 -27.06 -8.31
CA ALA A 181 35.53 -27.08 -9.41
C ALA A 181 35.15 -28.22 -10.37
N THR A 182 34.76 -27.89 -11.59
CA THR A 182 34.57 -28.89 -12.64
C THR A 182 35.95 -29.36 -13.07
N THR A 183 36.33 -30.57 -12.72
CA THR A 183 37.68 -31.13 -12.96
C THR A 183 37.93 -31.52 -14.42
N ASN A 184 36.91 -31.52 -15.28
CA ASN A 184 37.06 -31.92 -16.68
C ASN A 184 36.43 -30.88 -17.62
N ALA A 185 37.28 -30.22 -18.41
CA ALA A 185 36.89 -29.54 -19.63
C ALA A 185 37.40 -30.40 -20.80
N VAL A 186 36.49 -31.06 -21.51
CA VAL A 186 36.84 -31.78 -22.75
C VAL A 186 36.62 -30.82 -23.90
N ILE A 187 37.71 -30.39 -24.52
CA ILE A 187 37.68 -29.73 -25.83
C ILE A 187 37.86 -30.84 -26.86
N SER A 188 36.77 -31.24 -27.53
CA SER A 188 36.88 -32.01 -28.77
C SER A 188 36.99 -31.02 -29.93
N GLY A 189 38.13 -31.03 -30.63
CA GLY A 189 38.25 -30.46 -31.97
C GLY A 189 37.60 -31.34 -33.02
#